data_AF-A0A9X2IAE5-F1
#
_entry.id   AF-A0A9X2IAE5-F1
#
_cell.length_a   1.000
_cell.length_b   1.000
_cell.length_c   1.000
_cell.angle_alpha   90.00
_cell.angle_beta   90.00
_cell.angle_gamma   90.00
#
_symmetry.space_group_name_H-M   'P 1'
#
loop_
_entity.id
_entity.type
_entity.pdbx_description
1 polymer ?
#
loop_
_entity_poly.entity_id
_entity_poly.type
_entity_poly.pdbx_seq_one_letter_code
_entity_poly.pdbx_strand_id
1 'polypeptide(L)'
;MGKRTNTKAVNERTGIVNSSITSRYKKLKGDIQAAKEGRLNLEQLKHLMGELTKPVKISDTVSVEIEDCHPSTGRYKRALPKGYLTDTTKISKIITEAEEVQAKQVQLKSVKPVDLEIPDPEKMNENMFLMIEEYLAHPSKKLASKIKQFSHDLTNLAYEEAKTKFPPGKKIGADEYAPIILEKIEAQAEEAMSYSIRMIRNGAYDPETDDIDKPYIFKVSKDQQEKVRELTDQLMSEKKHPEGLIFAFGGYIERRSASKFSHLEGKEATAYDHNAKLYLKAKELVERGEYQVAGIVMQGCNQIKSELNSSLDQQQKFSNIKHILIELRDNPRVQEHRGTLKTIIVNFLLMASGVGSIYLAATMEQRGSFFYRPQTDTENKAEDFEKDMDKEGPTPPSSQ
;
A
#
# COMPACT_ATOMS: atom_id res chain seq x y z
N MET A 1 -5.39 -10.65 -69.40
CA MET A 1 -6.70 -10.97 -68.79
C MET A 1 -6.62 -11.63 -67.39
N GLY A 2 -5.48 -11.63 -66.67
CA GLY A 2 -5.35 -12.38 -65.40
C GLY A 2 -5.51 -11.61 -64.07
N LYS A 3 -5.66 -10.28 -64.07
CA LYS A 3 -5.77 -9.49 -62.82
C LYS A 3 -7.19 -9.40 -62.23
N ARG A 4 -8.25 -9.51 -63.05
CA ARG A 4 -9.65 -9.35 -62.59
C ARG A 4 -10.20 -10.58 -61.85
N THR A 5 -9.74 -11.78 -62.18
CA THR A 5 -10.19 -13.05 -61.53
C THR A 5 -9.62 -13.22 -60.13
N ASN A 6 -8.38 -12.77 -59.89
CA ASN A 6 -7.71 -12.91 -58.59
C ASN A 6 -8.31 -11.96 -57.53
N THR A 7 -8.66 -10.73 -57.91
CA THR A 7 -9.28 -9.75 -56.99
C THR A 7 -10.69 -10.18 -56.54
N LYS A 8 -11.47 -10.81 -57.43
CA LYS A 8 -12.82 -11.31 -57.10
C LYS A 8 -12.75 -12.44 -56.06
N ALA A 9 -11.84 -13.41 -56.27
CA ALA A 9 -11.63 -14.51 -55.33
C ALA A 9 -11.11 -14.03 -53.96
N VAL A 10 -10.24 -13.01 -53.93
CA VAL A 10 -9.77 -12.39 -52.67
C VAL A 10 -10.94 -11.71 -51.95
N ASN A 11 -11.79 -10.94 -52.64
CA ASN A 11 -12.93 -10.28 -52.02
C ASN A 11 -13.97 -11.25 -51.45
N GLU A 12 -14.26 -12.35 -52.17
CA GLU A 12 -15.15 -13.41 -51.68
C GLU A 12 -14.59 -14.08 -50.43
N ARG A 13 -13.28 -14.39 -50.42
CA ARG A 13 -12.58 -14.92 -49.24
C ARG A 13 -12.55 -13.92 -48.08
N THR A 14 -12.32 -12.63 -48.35
CA THR A 14 -12.39 -11.56 -47.34
C THR A 14 -13.77 -11.52 -46.67
N GLY A 15 -14.85 -11.72 -47.42
CA GLY A 15 -16.22 -11.77 -46.87
C GLY A 15 -16.44 -12.96 -45.94
N ILE A 16 -15.96 -14.14 -46.32
CA ILE A 16 -16.03 -15.36 -45.49
C ILE A 16 -15.22 -15.14 -44.19
N VAL A 17 -13.98 -14.66 -44.31
CA VAL A 17 -13.12 -14.38 -43.16
C VAL A 17 -13.77 -13.34 -42.24
N ASN A 18 -14.31 -12.25 -42.79
CA ASN A 18 -14.98 -11.22 -42.01
C ASN A 18 -16.17 -11.75 -41.23
N SER A 19 -17.03 -12.57 -41.87
CA SER A 19 -18.19 -13.15 -41.20
C SER A 19 -17.79 -14.06 -40.03
N SER A 20 -16.76 -14.87 -40.21
CA SER A 20 -16.24 -15.78 -39.19
C SER A 20 -15.60 -15.04 -38.02
N ILE A 21 -14.72 -14.07 -38.29
CA ILE A 21 -14.08 -13.25 -37.24
C ILE A 21 -15.14 -12.42 -36.50
N THR A 22 -16.10 -11.83 -37.21
CA THR A 22 -17.18 -11.05 -36.59
C THR A 22 -18.07 -11.90 -35.70
N SER A 23 -18.41 -13.12 -36.12
CA SER A 23 -19.18 -14.07 -35.30
C SER A 23 -18.42 -14.45 -34.04
N ARG A 24 -17.13 -14.80 -34.17
CA ARG A 24 -16.26 -15.11 -33.03
C ARG A 24 -16.15 -13.93 -32.07
N TYR A 25 -15.90 -12.73 -32.59
CA TYR A 25 -15.76 -11.51 -31.81
C TYR A 25 -17.05 -11.15 -31.05
N LYS A 26 -18.22 -11.36 -31.67
CA LYS A 26 -19.51 -11.22 -30.98
C LYS A 26 -19.70 -12.25 -29.87
N LYS A 27 -19.32 -13.51 -30.11
CA LYS A 27 -19.41 -14.58 -29.10
C LYS A 27 -18.52 -14.30 -27.89
N LEU A 28 -17.31 -13.78 -28.13
CA LEU A 28 -16.33 -13.45 -27.09
C LEU A 28 -16.54 -12.05 -26.47
N LYS A 29 -17.60 -11.32 -26.83
CA LYS A 29 -17.80 -9.94 -26.36
C LYS A 29 -17.85 -9.84 -24.84
N GLY A 30 -18.48 -10.82 -24.17
CA GLY A 30 -18.51 -10.90 -22.71
C GLY A 30 -17.12 -11.08 -22.11
N ASP A 31 -16.34 -12.02 -22.64
CA ASP A 31 -14.98 -12.30 -22.17
C ASP A 31 -14.01 -11.14 -22.44
N ILE A 32 -14.16 -10.45 -23.58
CA ILE A 32 -13.39 -9.24 -23.91
C ILE A 32 -13.69 -8.12 -22.92
N GLN A 33 -14.96 -7.96 -22.52
CA GLN A 33 -15.34 -6.95 -21.55
C GLN A 33 -14.82 -7.32 -20.15
N ALA A 34 -14.98 -8.58 -19.74
CA ALA A 34 -14.44 -9.11 -18.49
C ALA A 34 -12.91 -8.96 -18.41
N ALA A 35 -12.19 -9.17 -19.51
CA ALA A 35 -10.75 -8.94 -19.60
C ALA A 35 -10.37 -7.48 -19.35
N LYS A 36 -11.07 -6.53 -19.98
CA LYS A 36 -10.83 -5.08 -19.82
C LYS A 36 -11.14 -4.58 -18.40
N GLU A 37 -12.09 -5.22 -17.74
CA GLU A 37 -12.50 -4.92 -16.36
C GLU A 37 -11.65 -5.66 -15.32
N GLY A 38 -10.63 -6.43 -15.75
CA GLY A 38 -9.71 -7.12 -14.85
C GLY A 38 -10.31 -8.35 -14.14
N ARG A 39 -11.40 -8.91 -14.65
CA ARG A 39 -12.12 -10.04 -14.03
C ARG A 39 -11.61 -11.43 -14.46
N LEU A 40 -10.71 -11.49 -15.45
CA LEU A 40 -10.13 -12.74 -15.94
C LEU A 40 -8.73 -12.96 -15.36
N ASN A 41 -8.44 -14.18 -14.93
CA ASN A 41 -7.10 -14.57 -14.53
C ASN A 41 -6.17 -14.79 -15.73
N LEU A 42 -4.86 -14.96 -15.49
CA LEU A 42 -3.86 -15.07 -16.57
C LEU A 42 -4.12 -16.21 -17.56
N GLU A 43 -4.57 -17.38 -17.08
CA GLU A 43 -4.89 -18.51 -17.97
C GLU A 43 -6.11 -18.20 -18.84
N GLN A 44 -7.13 -17.59 -18.26
CA GLN A 44 -8.33 -17.16 -18.99
C GLN A 44 -8.01 -16.06 -20.02
N LEU A 45 -7.11 -15.12 -19.69
CA LEU A 45 -6.63 -14.10 -20.62
C LEU A 45 -5.84 -14.71 -21.78
N LYS A 46 -4.95 -15.67 -21.51
CA LYS A 46 -4.20 -16.41 -22.55
C LYS A 46 -5.13 -17.22 -23.45
N HIS A 47 -6.13 -17.88 -22.87
CA HIS A 47 -7.14 -18.62 -23.63
C HIS A 47 -7.97 -17.69 -24.51
N LEU A 48 -8.43 -16.55 -23.98
CA LEU A 48 -9.16 -15.54 -24.74
C LEU A 48 -8.31 -14.99 -25.90
N MET A 49 -7.04 -14.66 -25.64
CA MET A 49 -6.12 -14.21 -26.68
C MET A 49 -5.93 -15.28 -27.76
N GLY A 50 -5.75 -16.55 -27.37
CA GLY A 50 -5.63 -17.67 -28.30
C GLY A 50 -6.86 -17.83 -29.20
N GLU A 51 -8.06 -17.70 -28.66
CA GLU A 51 -9.29 -17.74 -29.45
C GLU A 51 -9.42 -16.53 -30.39
N LEU A 52 -8.98 -15.34 -29.97
CA LEU A 52 -8.93 -14.15 -30.82
C LEU A 52 -7.85 -14.23 -31.91
N THR A 53 -6.74 -14.95 -31.71
CA THR A 53 -5.69 -15.08 -32.73
C THR A 53 -5.84 -16.32 -33.61
N LYS A 54 -6.79 -17.21 -33.29
CA LYS A 54 -7.00 -18.48 -33.99
C LYS A 54 -7.25 -18.29 -35.50
N PRO A 55 -6.55 -19.02 -36.37
CA PRO A 55 -6.73 -18.92 -37.82
C PRO A 55 -8.17 -19.20 -38.25
N VAL A 56 -8.58 -18.59 -39.37
CA VAL A 56 -9.87 -18.85 -40.00
C VAL A 56 -9.70 -19.86 -41.12
N LYS A 57 -10.34 -21.03 -40.98
CA LYS A 57 -10.35 -22.05 -42.03
C LYS A 57 -11.37 -21.65 -43.12
N ILE A 58 -10.91 -21.50 -44.35
CA ILE A 58 -11.75 -21.21 -45.53
C ILE A 58 -12.07 -22.49 -46.29
N SER A 59 -11.13 -23.43 -46.34
CA SER A 59 -11.29 -24.77 -46.92
C SER A 59 -10.36 -25.76 -46.22
N ASP A 60 -10.41 -27.04 -46.60
CA ASP A 60 -9.54 -28.07 -46.02
C ASP A 60 -8.05 -27.85 -46.26
N THR A 61 -7.69 -27.02 -47.24
CA THR A 61 -6.31 -26.70 -47.61
C THR A 61 -5.94 -25.23 -47.40
N VAL A 62 -6.89 -24.38 -47.00
CA VAL A 62 -6.66 -22.92 -46.87
C VAL A 62 -7.11 -22.41 -45.51
N SER A 63 -6.14 -21.92 -44.75
CA SER A 63 -6.29 -21.22 -43.49
C SER A 63 -5.80 -19.78 -43.66
N VAL A 64 -6.46 -18.82 -43.03
CA VAL A 64 -6.03 -17.42 -43.01
C VAL A 64 -5.67 -17.03 -41.59
N GLU A 65 -4.46 -16.52 -41.41
CA GLU A 65 -4.01 -16.00 -40.12
C GLU A 65 -4.57 -14.61 -39.88
N ILE A 66 -4.67 -14.21 -38.60
CA ILE A 66 -5.22 -12.90 -38.24
C ILE A 66 -4.29 -11.76 -38.71
N GLU A 67 -2.98 -12.02 -38.80
CA GLU A 67 -1.98 -11.08 -39.33
C GLU A 67 -2.24 -10.72 -40.80
N ASP A 68 -2.68 -11.69 -41.61
CA ASP A 68 -3.07 -11.48 -43.01
C ASP A 68 -4.30 -10.57 -43.18
N CYS A 69 -5.01 -10.29 -42.10
CA CYS A 69 -6.21 -9.44 -42.07
C CYS A 69 -5.91 -8.00 -41.65
N HIS A 70 -4.65 -7.65 -41.37
CA HIS A 70 -4.27 -6.33 -40.90
C HIS A 70 -4.67 -5.22 -41.90
N PRO A 71 -5.31 -4.11 -41.47
CA PRO A 71 -5.88 -3.12 -42.38
C PRO A 71 -4.86 -2.43 -43.31
N SER A 72 -3.62 -2.24 -42.84
CA SER A 72 -2.56 -1.58 -43.63
C SER A 72 -1.72 -2.57 -44.44
N THR A 73 -1.33 -3.69 -43.84
CA THR A 73 -0.29 -4.62 -44.33
C THR A 73 -0.84 -5.96 -44.81
N GLY A 74 -2.06 -6.33 -44.42
CA GLY A 74 -2.65 -7.63 -44.71
C GLY A 74 -3.16 -7.79 -46.15
N ARG A 75 -3.25 -9.04 -46.59
CA ARG A 75 -3.83 -9.45 -47.88
C ARG A 75 -5.36 -9.31 -47.90
N TYR A 76 -6.02 -9.56 -46.77
CA TYR A 76 -7.48 -9.50 -46.61
C TYR A 76 -7.89 -8.22 -45.88
N LYS A 77 -7.58 -7.07 -46.50
CA LYS A 77 -7.91 -5.76 -45.94
C LYS A 77 -9.43 -5.65 -45.70
N ARG A 78 -9.82 -5.10 -44.54
CA ARG A 78 -11.21 -4.98 -44.06
C ARG A 78 -11.86 -6.28 -43.54
N ALA A 79 -11.10 -7.37 -43.41
CA ALA A 79 -11.64 -8.59 -42.81
C ALA A 79 -11.89 -8.46 -41.30
N LEU A 80 -11.20 -7.56 -40.59
CA LEU A 80 -11.38 -7.38 -39.15
C LEU A 80 -12.56 -6.45 -38.82
N PRO A 81 -13.39 -6.80 -37.81
CA PRO A 81 -14.45 -5.92 -37.33
C PRO A 81 -13.88 -4.69 -36.62
N LYS A 82 -14.67 -3.62 -36.52
CA LYS A 82 -14.27 -2.38 -35.86
C LYS A 82 -13.95 -2.64 -34.38
N GLY A 83 -12.83 -2.10 -33.91
CA GLY A 83 -12.37 -2.25 -32.52
C GLY A 83 -11.56 -3.52 -32.23
N TYR A 84 -11.53 -4.49 -33.17
CA TYR A 84 -10.84 -5.76 -32.97
C TYR A 84 -9.37 -5.61 -32.59
N LEU A 85 -8.60 -4.88 -33.41
CA LEU A 85 -7.18 -4.66 -33.16
C LEU A 85 -6.92 -3.90 -31.85
N THR A 86 -7.74 -2.89 -31.56
CA THR A 86 -7.66 -2.13 -30.32
C THR A 86 -7.85 -3.03 -29.10
N ASP A 87 -8.80 -3.95 -29.16
CA ASP A 87 -9.11 -4.85 -28.06
C ASP A 87 -8.06 -5.95 -27.92
N THR A 88 -7.57 -6.53 -29.01
CA THR A 88 -6.46 -7.50 -28.96
C THR A 88 -5.18 -6.85 -28.44
N THR A 89 -4.86 -5.61 -28.81
CA THR A 89 -3.68 -4.91 -28.27
C THR A 89 -3.83 -4.63 -26.77
N LYS A 90 -5.02 -4.22 -26.32
CA LYS A 90 -5.28 -3.99 -24.90
C LYS A 90 -5.15 -5.27 -24.08
N ILE A 91 -5.76 -6.37 -24.54
CA ILE A 91 -5.68 -7.66 -23.84
C ILE A 91 -4.23 -8.17 -23.85
N SER A 92 -3.48 -7.99 -24.95
CA SER A 92 -2.06 -8.36 -25.00
C SER A 92 -1.23 -7.60 -23.95
N LYS A 93 -1.46 -6.29 -23.84
CA LYS A 93 -0.81 -5.46 -22.81
C LYS A 93 -1.13 -5.94 -21.39
N ILE A 94 -2.40 -6.26 -21.11
CA ILE A 94 -2.84 -6.81 -19.82
C ILE A 94 -2.15 -8.15 -19.52
N ILE A 95 -1.98 -9.02 -20.53
CA ILE A 95 -1.25 -10.28 -20.38
C ILE A 95 0.21 -10.01 -20.05
N THR A 96 0.89 -9.11 -20.77
CA THR A 96 2.28 -8.75 -20.51
C THR A 96 2.46 -8.20 -19.08
N GLU A 97 1.59 -7.30 -18.65
CA GLU A 97 1.60 -6.75 -17.28
C GLU A 97 1.37 -7.85 -16.24
N ALA A 98 0.42 -8.76 -16.47
CA ALA A 98 0.16 -9.89 -15.58
C ALA A 98 1.32 -10.91 -15.53
N GLU A 99 2.01 -11.13 -16.65
CA GLU A 99 3.20 -11.98 -16.74
C GLU A 99 4.40 -11.35 -16.03
N GLU A 100 4.60 -10.04 -16.13
CA GLU A 100 5.64 -9.32 -15.39
C GLU A 100 5.40 -9.37 -13.88
N VAL A 101 4.14 -9.25 -13.45
CA VAL A 101 3.76 -9.41 -12.04
C VAL A 101 4.01 -10.84 -11.58
N GLN A 102 3.65 -11.85 -12.37
CA GLN A 102 3.89 -13.25 -12.02
C GLN A 102 5.40 -13.61 -12.02
N ALA A 103 6.20 -13.05 -12.93
CA ALA A 103 7.64 -13.23 -12.96
C ALA A 103 8.33 -12.60 -11.74
N LYS A 104 7.87 -11.42 -11.30
CA LYS A 104 8.31 -10.81 -10.03
C LYS A 104 7.89 -11.66 -8.82
N GLN A 105 6.69 -12.27 -8.85
CA GLN A 105 6.24 -13.22 -7.81
C GLN A 105 7.07 -14.51 -7.77
N VAL A 106 7.58 -15.01 -8.89
CA VAL A 106 8.44 -16.22 -8.92
C VAL A 106 9.83 -15.91 -8.37
N GLN A 107 10.39 -14.72 -8.62
CA GLN A 107 11.61 -14.26 -7.93
C GLN A 107 11.40 -14.07 -6.42
N LEU A 108 10.19 -13.70 -5.98
CA LEU A 108 9.80 -13.60 -4.56
C LEU A 108 9.60 -14.98 -3.88
N LYS A 109 9.24 -16.03 -4.64
CA LYS A 109 9.10 -17.40 -4.11
C LYS A 109 10.43 -18.17 -4.00
N SER A 110 11.49 -17.71 -4.65
CA SER A 110 12.86 -18.24 -4.48
C SER A 110 13.63 -17.61 -3.31
N VAL A 111 13.02 -16.69 -2.59
CA VAL A 111 13.58 -16.21 -1.33
C VAL A 111 13.41 -17.35 -0.33
N LYS A 112 14.53 -17.96 0.07
CA LYS A 112 14.62 -18.80 1.29
C LYS A 112 13.83 -18.12 2.41
N PRO A 113 13.30 -18.84 3.42
CA PRO A 113 12.74 -18.17 4.59
C PRO A 113 13.77 -17.13 5.04
N VAL A 114 13.44 -15.86 4.82
CA VAL A 114 14.16 -14.77 5.43
C VAL A 114 13.98 -15.09 6.90
N ASP A 115 15.07 -15.24 7.64
CA ASP A 115 15.04 -15.12 9.07
C ASP A 115 14.39 -13.75 9.33
N LEU A 116 13.05 -13.76 9.46
CA LEU A 116 12.28 -12.61 9.86
C LEU A 116 12.86 -12.30 11.22
N GLU A 117 13.69 -11.27 11.30
CA GLU A 117 14.06 -10.64 12.56
C GLU A 117 12.75 -10.11 13.12
N ILE A 118 12.05 -10.98 13.84
CA ILE A 118 10.89 -10.61 14.62
C ILE A 118 11.44 -9.61 15.63
N PRO A 119 10.94 -8.36 15.64
CA PRO A 119 11.39 -7.36 16.59
C PRO A 119 11.23 -7.95 17.98
N ASP A 120 12.33 -8.00 18.73
CA ASP A 120 12.28 -8.39 20.13
C ASP A 120 11.30 -7.45 20.87
N PRO A 121 10.23 -7.96 21.48
CA PRO A 121 9.26 -7.14 22.21
C PRO A 121 9.90 -6.28 23.29
N GLU A 122 11.05 -6.69 23.84
CA GLU A 122 11.82 -5.87 24.80
C GLU A 122 12.40 -4.63 24.12
N LYS A 123 12.98 -4.77 22.93
CA LYS A 123 13.54 -3.64 22.14
C LYS A 123 12.50 -2.58 21.78
N MET A 124 11.22 -2.95 21.66
CA MET A 124 10.14 -1.98 21.42
C MET A 124 9.94 -1.00 22.58
N ASN A 125 10.13 -1.46 23.82
CA ASN A 125 10.01 -0.61 25.00
C ASN A 125 11.27 0.25 25.23
N GLU A 126 12.30 0.06 24.41
CA GLU A 126 13.59 0.73 24.50
C GLU A 126 13.82 1.70 23.33
N ASN A 127 12.79 1.96 22.51
CA ASN A 127 12.90 2.90 21.40
C ASN A 127 11.81 3.99 21.42
N MET A 128 12.25 5.27 21.47
CA MET A 128 11.36 6.44 21.55
C MET A 128 10.35 6.50 20.39
N PHE A 129 10.79 6.22 19.17
CA PHE A 129 9.93 6.32 17.99
C PHE A 129 8.89 5.20 17.92
N LEU A 130 9.25 4.00 18.41
CA LEU A 130 8.31 2.89 18.51
C LEU A 130 7.23 3.15 19.57
N MET A 131 7.60 3.73 20.71
CA MET A 131 6.65 4.15 21.74
C MET A 131 5.73 5.27 21.24
N ILE A 132 6.25 6.24 20.49
CA ILE A 132 5.43 7.29 19.87
C ILE A 132 4.49 6.69 18.81
N GLU A 133 4.96 5.75 17.98
CA GLU A 133 4.12 5.04 17.00
C GLU A 133 2.95 4.32 17.68
N GLU A 134 3.23 3.59 18.76
CA GLU A 134 2.20 2.93 19.57
C GLU A 134 1.24 3.95 20.19
N TYR A 135 1.75 5.08 20.69
CA TYR A 135 0.93 6.14 21.31
C TYR A 135 -0.01 6.79 20.29
N LEU A 136 0.45 7.01 19.07
CA LEU A 136 -0.39 7.58 18.02
C LEU A 136 -1.53 6.63 17.60
N ALA A 137 -1.31 5.32 17.67
CA ALA A 137 -2.34 4.33 17.36
C ALA A 137 -3.30 4.09 18.54
N HIS A 138 -2.76 4.01 19.76
CA HIS A 138 -3.49 3.69 20.99
C HIS A 138 -3.07 4.60 22.16
N PRO A 139 -3.49 5.87 22.16
CA PRO A 139 -3.13 6.82 23.22
C PRO A 139 -3.57 6.30 24.60
N SER A 140 -2.65 6.22 25.56
CA SER A 140 -2.96 5.80 26.92
C SER A 140 -2.06 6.46 27.95
N LYS A 141 -2.57 6.64 29.18
CA LYS A 141 -1.79 7.21 30.30
C LYS A 141 -0.58 6.36 30.66
N LYS A 142 -0.71 5.03 30.54
CA LYS A 142 0.40 4.08 30.79
C LYS A 142 1.53 4.30 29.80
N LEU A 143 1.21 4.44 28.52
CA LEU A 143 2.19 4.65 27.47
C LEU A 143 2.81 6.05 27.53
N ALA A 144 2.02 7.09 27.81
CA ALA A 144 2.53 8.43 28.08
C ALA A 144 3.54 8.43 29.25
N SER A 145 3.26 7.68 30.32
CA SER A 145 4.17 7.52 31.46
C SER A 145 5.46 6.77 31.08
N LYS A 146 5.37 5.74 30.22
CA LYS A 146 6.54 5.05 29.66
C LYS A 146 7.41 5.98 28.82
N ILE A 147 6.81 6.73 27.89
CA ILE A 147 7.49 7.73 27.05
C ILE A 147 8.21 8.75 27.94
N LYS A 148 7.54 9.25 28.98
CA LYS A 148 8.13 10.18 29.92
C LYS A 148 9.34 9.59 30.66
N GLN A 149 9.20 8.39 31.19
CA GLN A 149 10.27 7.72 31.93
C GLN A 149 11.47 7.47 31.02
N PHE A 150 11.24 6.91 29.84
CA PHE A 150 12.29 6.66 28.85
C PHE A 150 12.96 7.95 28.38
N SER A 151 12.18 9.00 28.13
CA SER A 151 12.68 10.33 27.80
C SER A 151 13.61 10.88 28.88
N HIS A 152 13.27 10.68 30.15
CA HIS A 152 14.09 11.11 31.28
C HIS A 152 15.36 10.27 31.41
N ASP A 153 15.27 8.96 31.18
CA ASP A 153 16.41 8.05 31.24
C ASP A 153 17.43 8.36 30.13
N LEU A 154 16.98 8.69 28.91
CA LEU A 154 17.85 9.18 27.84
C LEU A 154 18.58 10.48 28.22
N THR A 155 17.88 11.43 28.86
CA THR A 155 18.49 12.67 29.34
C THR A 155 19.53 12.40 30.43
N ASN A 156 19.23 11.52 31.39
CA ASN A 156 20.18 11.16 32.44
C ASN A 156 21.42 10.47 31.85
N LEU A 157 21.24 9.57 30.89
CA LEU A 157 22.35 8.92 30.19
C LEU A 157 23.25 9.95 29.49
N ALA A 158 22.66 10.90 28.78
CA ALA A 158 23.41 11.99 28.15
C ALA A 158 24.13 12.88 29.18
N TYR A 159 23.48 13.16 30.32
CA TYR A 159 24.05 13.96 31.40
C TYR A 159 25.24 13.28 32.08
N GLU A 160 25.13 11.99 32.40
CA GLU A 160 26.24 11.21 32.98
C GLU A 160 27.40 11.09 31.98
N GLU A 161 27.10 10.90 30.69
CA GLU A 161 28.13 10.88 29.66
C GLU A 161 28.84 12.25 29.54
N ALA A 162 28.10 13.36 29.60
CA ALA A 162 28.67 14.70 29.64
C ALA A 162 29.64 14.89 30.82
N LYS A 163 29.28 14.41 32.03
CA LYS A 163 30.20 14.46 33.19
C LYS A 163 31.54 13.76 32.96
N THR A 164 31.57 12.71 32.14
CA THR A 164 32.80 11.99 31.83
C THR A 164 33.62 12.70 30.74
N LYS A 165 32.96 13.35 29.78
CA LYS A 165 33.59 14.09 28.67
C LYS A 165 34.13 15.46 29.09
N PHE A 166 33.51 16.12 30.05
CA PHE A 166 33.89 17.47 30.50
C PHE A 166 34.62 17.46 31.85
N PRO A 167 35.52 18.42 32.12
CA PRO A 167 36.38 18.39 33.31
C PRO A 167 35.60 18.33 34.63
N PRO A 168 36.05 17.54 35.62
CA PRO A 168 35.41 17.49 36.94
C PRO A 168 35.42 18.87 37.62
N GLY A 169 34.26 19.29 38.13
CA GLY A 169 34.06 20.59 38.79
C GLY A 169 33.31 21.63 37.94
N LYS A 170 33.14 21.40 36.63
CA LYS A 170 32.26 22.22 35.81
C LYS A 170 30.81 21.74 35.98
N LYS A 171 29.87 22.66 36.24
CA LYS A 171 28.43 22.34 36.21
C LYS A 171 28.05 22.00 34.78
N ILE A 172 27.58 20.78 34.53
CA ILE A 172 27.05 20.36 33.23
C ILE A 172 25.74 21.13 32.99
N GLY A 173 25.71 21.93 31.94
CA GLY A 173 24.55 22.64 31.43
C GLY A 173 24.02 22.03 30.13
N ALA A 174 23.01 22.68 29.56
CA ALA A 174 22.37 22.25 28.32
C ALA A 174 23.36 22.09 27.16
N ASP A 175 24.30 23.03 27.02
CA ASP A 175 25.28 23.03 25.94
C ASP A 175 26.18 21.78 25.94
N GLU A 176 26.41 21.18 27.11
CA GLU A 176 27.26 19.99 27.24
C GLU A 176 26.51 18.68 26.94
N TYR A 177 25.25 18.52 27.40
CA TYR A 177 24.53 17.26 27.22
C TYR A 177 23.59 17.26 26.00
N ALA A 178 23.17 18.42 25.49
CA ALA A 178 22.26 18.51 24.34
C ALA A 178 22.82 17.86 23.06
N PRO A 179 24.11 18.00 22.71
CA PRO A 179 24.69 17.28 21.58
C PRO A 179 24.64 15.75 21.78
N ILE A 180 24.90 15.29 23.00
CA ILE A 180 24.93 13.85 23.33
C ILE A 180 23.54 13.24 23.27
N ILE A 181 22.51 13.92 23.78
CA ILE A 181 21.14 13.42 23.65
C ILE A 181 20.68 13.42 22.20
N LEU A 182 21.07 14.41 21.38
CA LEU A 182 20.79 14.41 19.94
C LEU A 182 21.41 13.18 19.24
N GLU A 183 22.66 12.85 19.53
CA GLU A 183 23.32 11.63 19.01
C GLU A 183 22.54 10.37 19.40
N LYS A 184 22.09 10.27 20.66
CA LYS A 184 21.29 9.13 21.13
C LYS A 184 19.92 9.04 20.45
N ILE A 185 19.26 10.18 20.23
CA ILE A 185 17.97 10.22 19.50
C ILE A 185 18.17 9.86 18.03
N GLU A 186 19.28 10.26 17.39
CA GLU A 186 19.59 9.84 16.03
C GLU A 186 19.82 8.33 15.92
N ALA A 187 20.58 7.74 16.86
CA ALA A 187 20.75 6.29 16.94
C ALA A 187 19.41 5.56 17.13
N GLN A 188 18.51 6.12 17.93
CA GLN A 188 17.16 5.60 18.11
C GLN A 188 16.34 5.69 16.82
N ALA A 189 16.51 6.75 16.02
CA ALA A 189 15.83 6.90 14.73
C ALA A 189 16.35 5.89 13.71
N GLU A 190 17.67 5.69 13.67
CA GLU A 190 18.31 4.67 12.83
C GLU A 190 17.81 3.27 13.17
N GLU A 191 17.81 2.90 14.45
CA GLU A 191 17.29 1.59 14.89
C GLU A 191 15.81 1.42 14.52
N ALA A 192 15.00 2.47 14.68
CA ALA A 192 13.59 2.44 14.35
C ALA A 192 13.32 2.19 12.85
N MET A 193 14.28 2.39 11.95
CA MET A 193 14.09 2.10 10.51
C MET A 193 13.65 0.66 10.23
N SER A 194 14.16 -0.29 11.01
CA SER A 194 13.88 -1.72 10.89
C SER A 194 12.53 -2.12 11.49
N TYR A 195 12.00 -1.30 12.41
CA TYR A 195 10.90 -1.70 13.30
C TYR A 195 9.73 -0.73 13.35
N SER A 196 9.82 0.41 12.67
CA SER A 196 8.74 1.39 12.52
C SER A 196 8.23 1.35 11.09
N ILE A 197 6.91 1.38 10.93
CA ILE A 197 6.31 1.57 9.61
C ILE A 197 6.31 3.03 9.16
N ARG A 198 6.57 3.98 10.08
CA ARG A 198 6.55 5.43 9.84
C ARG A 198 7.94 6.03 9.63
N MET A 199 8.98 5.41 10.17
CA MET A 199 10.35 5.92 10.04
C MET A 199 10.91 5.62 8.65
N ILE A 200 11.41 6.66 7.98
CA ILE A 200 12.05 6.56 6.67
C ILE A 200 13.37 7.33 6.63
N ARG A 201 14.23 6.99 5.68
CA ARG A 201 15.42 7.81 5.38
C ARG A 201 15.01 9.10 4.69
N ASN A 202 15.65 10.18 5.09
CA ASN A 202 15.62 11.44 4.37
C ASN A 202 16.60 11.36 3.20
N GLY A 203 16.12 11.00 2.01
CA GLY A 203 16.96 10.91 0.81
C GLY A 203 17.49 12.25 0.30
N ALA A 204 17.00 13.37 0.82
CA ALA A 204 17.43 14.72 0.45
C ALA A 204 18.25 15.41 1.55
N TYR A 205 18.61 14.67 2.61
CA TYR A 205 19.44 15.19 3.70
C TYR A 205 20.88 15.38 3.23
N ASP A 206 21.39 16.58 3.49
CA ASP A 206 22.80 16.90 3.36
C ASP A 206 23.31 17.49 4.67
N PRO A 207 24.22 16.80 5.40
CA PRO A 207 24.71 17.27 6.70
C PRO A 207 25.49 18.59 6.62
N GLU A 208 25.94 19.02 5.43
CA GLU A 208 26.64 20.29 5.26
C GLU A 208 25.69 21.47 5.10
N THR A 209 24.45 21.22 4.68
CA THR A 209 23.51 22.29 4.28
C THR A 209 22.16 22.23 4.99
N ASP A 210 21.79 21.11 5.61
CA ASP A 210 20.53 20.92 6.34
C ASP A 210 20.72 21.03 7.86
N ASP A 211 20.39 22.19 8.41
CA ASP A 211 20.31 22.44 9.85
C ASP A 211 18.93 22.12 10.44
N ILE A 212 17.90 22.08 9.58
CA ILE A 212 16.49 21.85 9.96
C ILE A 212 16.12 20.37 9.89
N ASP A 213 16.22 19.76 8.71
CA ASP A 213 15.78 18.39 8.49
C ASP A 213 16.88 17.39 8.87
N LYS A 214 16.50 16.30 9.53
CA LYS A 214 17.42 15.25 9.99
C LYS A 214 17.57 14.13 8.96
N PRO A 215 18.58 13.24 9.08
CA PRO A 215 18.78 12.10 8.17
C PRO A 215 17.60 11.10 8.14
N TYR A 216 16.69 11.20 9.11
CA TYR A 216 15.50 10.38 9.22
C TYR A 216 14.25 11.24 9.38
N ILE A 217 13.11 10.72 8.90
CA ILE A 217 11.82 11.39 8.98
C ILE A 217 10.81 10.42 9.55
N PHE A 218 10.14 10.83 10.62
CA PHE A 218 9.01 10.09 11.17
C PHE A 218 7.70 10.59 10.55
N LYS A 219 7.10 9.79 9.66
CA LYS A 219 5.93 10.18 8.87
C LYS A 219 4.65 10.25 9.70
N VAL A 220 4.09 11.45 9.82
CA VAL A 220 2.87 11.77 10.59
C VAL A 220 1.94 12.69 9.80
N SER A 221 0.65 12.60 10.07
CA SER A 221 -0.33 13.61 9.66
C SER A 221 -0.24 14.85 10.57
N LYS A 222 -0.91 15.94 10.18
CA LYS A 222 -0.99 17.17 10.97
C LYS A 222 -1.59 16.91 12.36
N ASP A 223 -2.70 16.18 12.44
CA ASP A 223 -3.35 15.84 13.72
C ASP A 223 -2.46 14.96 14.60
N GLN A 224 -1.69 14.06 13.99
CA GLN A 224 -0.75 13.21 14.74
C GLN A 224 0.44 14.01 15.27
N GLN A 225 0.97 14.96 14.49
CA GLN A 225 2.00 15.86 14.99
C GLN A 225 1.47 16.67 16.19
N GLU A 226 0.26 17.22 16.09
CA GLU A 226 -0.34 17.99 17.18
C GLU A 226 -0.53 17.13 18.44
N LYS A 227 -0.95 15.87 18.31
CA LYS A 227 -1.02 14.94 19.44
C LYS A 227 0.32 14.71 20.15
N VAL A 228 1.43 14.66 19.39
CA VAL A 228 2.77 14.54 20.00
C VAL A 228 3.19 15.86 20.67
N ARG A 229 2.83 17.00 20.08
CA ARG A 229 3.04 18.33 20.67
C ARG A 229 2.28 18.46 22.00
N GLU A 230 0.98 18.16 22.01
CA GLU A 230 0.15 18.17 23.21
C GLU A 230 0.70 17.25 24.30
N LEU A 231 1.19 16.06 23.93
CA LEU A 231 1.85 15.16 24.88
C LEU A 231 3.13 15.79 25.45
N THR A 232 3.92 16.45 24.61
CA THR A 232 5.15 17.14 25.02
C THR A 232 4.81 18.26 26.01
N ASP A 233 3.83 19.10 25.69
CA ASP A 233 3.39 20.22 26.53
C ASP A 233 2.82 19.76 27.87
N GLN A 234 2.01 18.69 27.87
CA GLN A 234 1.49 18.07 29.08
C GLN A 234 2.62 17.60 30.00
N LEU A 235 3.58 16.87 29.44
CA LEU A 235 4.72 16.33 30.20
C LEU A 235 5.70 17.42 30.65
N MET A 236 5.80 18.54 29.91
CA MET A 236 6.60 19.71 30.28
C MET A 236 6.07 20.45 31.51
N SER A 237 4.77 20.34 31.81
CA SER A 237 4.18 20.92 33.02
C SER A 237 4.58 20.20 34.32
N GLU A 238 5.28 19.06 34.20
CA GLU A 238 5.68 18.22 35.32
C GLU A 238 7.14 18.47 35.77
N LYS A 239 7.50 18.08 37.01
CA LYS A 239 8.84 18.32 37.58
C LYS A 239 10.03 17.73 36.81
N LYS A 240 9.79 16.74 35.95
CA LYS A 240 10.82 16.07 35.14
C LYS A 240 10.53 16.35 33.68
N HIS A 241 11.32 17.24 33.08
CA HIS A 241 11.16 17.62 31.68
C HIS A 241 11.46 16.41 30.77
N PRO A 242 10.61 16.15 29.76
CA PRO A 242 10.76 15.04 28.83
C PRO A 242 11.72 15.43 27.69
N GLU A 243 12.97 15.78 27.98
CA GLU A 243 13.85 16.35 26.97
C GLU A 243 14.14 15.41 25.80
N GLY A 244 14.34 14.11 26.05
CA GLY A 244 14.43 13.11 24.97
C GLY A 244 13.25 13.16 23.99
N LEU A 245 12.01 13.33 24.48
CA LEU A 245 10.82 13.51 23.64
C LEU A 245 10.85 14.85 22.90
N ILE A 246 11.31 15.93 23.54
CA ILE A 246 11.45 17.26 22.90
C ILE A 246 12.42 17.19 21.73
N PHE A 247 13.58 16.55 21.91
CA PHE A 247 14.57 16.37 20.84
C PHE A 247 14.05 15.45 19.73
N ALA A 248 13.37 14.36 20.06
CA ALA A 248 12.71 13.50 19.07
C ALA A 248 11.64 14.26 18.27
N PHE A 249 10.81 15.05 18.95
CA PHE A 249 9.77 15.86 18.34
C PHE A 249 10.38 16.91 17.40
N GLY A 250 11.26 17.76 17.91
CA GLY A 250 11.82 18.89 17.16
C GLY A 250 12.71 18.49 16.00
N GLY A 251 13.38 17.33 16.06
CA GLY A 251 14.27 16.86 15.00
C GLY A 251 13.60 16.02 13.91
N TYR A 252 12.60 15.22 14.27
CA TYR A 252 12.15 14.12 13.38
C TYR A 252 10.64 14.12 13.10
N ILE A 253 9.84 14.81 13.93
CA ILE A 253 8.37 14.77 13.88
C ILE A 253 7.78 16.13 13.52
N GLU A 254 8.29 17.21 14.11
CA GLU A 254 7.86 18.57 13.83
C GLU A 254 8.16 18.96 12.38
N ARG A 255 7.18 19.55 11.70
CA ARG A 255 7.38 20.23 10.42
C ARG A 255 7.37 21.73 10.62
N ARG A 256 8.55 22.33 10.49
CA ARG A 256 8.76 23.78 10.50
C ARG A 256 8.48 24.35 9.12
N SER A 257 8.17 25.65 9.02
CA SER A 257 7.87 26.32 7.75
C SER A 257 9.00 26.23 6.71
N ALA A 258 10.24 26.01 7.15
CA ALA A 258 11.41 25.85 6.31
C ALA A 258 11.83 24.37 6.11
N SER A 259 11.08 23.40 6.65
CA SER A 259 11.30 21.98 6.36
C SER A 259 10.96 21.68 4.90
N LYS A 260 11.79 20.87 4.25
CA LYS A 260 11.54 20.37 2.89
C LYS A 260 10.39 19.34 2.85
N PHE A 261 9.90 18.91 4.02
CA PHE A 261 8.91 17.86 4.16
C PHE A 261 7.59 18.37 4.72
N SER A 262 6.51 18.09 4.00
CA SER A 262 5.15 18.35 4.49
C SER A 262 4.66 17.21 5.38
N HIS A 263 3.60 17.49 6.15
CA HIS A 263 2.82 16.45 6.80
C HIS A 263 2.18 15.52 5.76
N LEU A 264 1.82 14.32 6.20
CA LEU A 264 0.97 13.44 5.41
C LEU A 264 -0.47 13.98 5.36
N GLU A 265 -1.09 13.87 4.18
CA GLU A 265 -2.49 14.24 3.97
C GLU A 265 -3.29 13.14 3.26
N GLY A 266 -4.61 13.21 3.37
CA GLY A 266 -5.55 12.37 2.64
C GLY A 266 -5.33 10.86 2.80
N LYS A 267 -5.30 10.16 1.66
CA LYS A 267 -5.20 8.70 1.61
C LYS A 267 -3.87 8.19 2.16
N GLU A 268 -2.77 8.90 1.94
CA GLU A 268 -1.44 8.50 2.40
C GLU A 268 -1.36 8.53 3.94
N ALA A 269 -1.82 9.61 4.57
CA ALA A 269 -1.93 9.70 6.02
C ALA A 269 -2.73 8.53 6.62
N THR A 270 -3.86 8.22 5.97
CA THR A 270 -4.72 7.11 6.38
C THR A 270 -4.03 5.76 6.25
N ALA A 271 -3.28 5.54 5.17
CA ALA A 271 -2.57 4.28 4.94
C ALA A 271 -1.49 4.03 5.98
N TYR A 272 -0.69 5.05 6.30
CA TYR A 272 0.29 4.95 7.38
C TYR A 272 -0.37 4.67 8.73
N ASP A 273 -1.53 5.26 9.02
CA ASP A 273 -2.27 5.00 10.25
C ASP A 273 -2.78 3.57 10.39
N HIS A 274 -3.39 3.04 9.33
CA HIS A 274 -3.90 1.67 9.34
C HIS A 274 -2.77 0.65 9.31
N ASN A 275 -1.68 0.94 8.58
CA ASN A 275 -0.49 0.08 8.58
C ASN A 275 0.17 0.03 9.97
N ALA A 276 0.21 1.16 10.70
CA ALA A 276 0.68 1.19 12.10
C ALA A 276 -0.14 0.24 12.98
N LYS A 277 -1.47 0.33 12.92
CA LYS A 277 -2.38 -0.52 13.70
C LYS A 277 -2.23 -2.00 13.35
N LEU A 278 -2.10 -2.32 12.06
CA LEU A 278 -1.89 -3.69 11.61
C LEU A 278 -0.54 -4.24 12.09
N TYR A 279 0.49 -3.42 12.04
CA TYR A 279 1.82 -3.79 12.50
C TYR A 279 1.91 -3.97 14.03
N LEU A 280 1.27 -3.08 14.81
CA LEU A 280 1.12 -3.26 16.26
C LEU A 280 0.34 -4.53 16.57
N LYS A 281 -0.71 -4.85 15.81
CA LYS A 281 -1.42 -6.11 15.96
C LYS A 281 -0.52 -7.31 15.69
N ALA A 282 0.33 -7.25 14.67
CA ALA A 282 1.31 -8.29 14.39
C ALA A 282 2.28 -8.49 15.55
N LYS A 283 2.72 -7.39 16.19
CA LYS A 283 3.57 -7.41 17.39
C LYS A 283 2.87 -8.07 18.58
N GLU A 284 1.60 -7.74 18.85
CA GLU A 284 0.83 -8.44 19.89
C GLU A 284 0.71 -9.95 19.63
N LEU A 285 0.71 -10.40 18.37
CA LEU A 285 0.68 -11.82 18.03
C LEU A 285 2.01 -12.50 18.35
N VAL A 286 3.14 -11.81 18.15
CA VAL A 286 4.46 -12.28 18.58
C VAL A 286 4.48 -12.50 20.09
N GLU A 287 3.99 -11.52 20.87
CA GLU A 287 3.94 -11.60 22.33
C GLU A 287 3.08 -12.78 22.84
N ARG A 288 2.10 -13.21 22.04
CA ARG A 288 1.24 -14.37 22.33
C ARG A 288 1.83 -15.71 21.86
N GLY A 289 3.00 -15.69 21.22
CA GLY A 289 3.65 -16.88 20.65
C GLY A 289 3.08 -17.29 19.28
N GLU A 290 2.29 -16.44 18.63
CA GLU A 290 1.65 -16.71 17.34
C GLU A 290 2.54 -16.31 16.15
N TYR A 291 3.80 -16.77 16.19
CA TYR A 291 4.88 -16.29 15.32
C TYR A 291 4.61 -16.44 13.81
N GLN A 292 3.92 -17.51 13.41
CA GLN A 292 3.63 -17.75 11.98
C GLN A 292 2.68 -16.70 11.41
N VAL A 293 1.59 -16.40 12.13
CA VAL A 293 0.62 -15.38 11.71
C VAL A 293 1.25 -14.00 11.80
N ALA A 294 1.96 -13.73 12.90
CA ALA A 294 2.68 -12.48 13.09
C ALA A 294 3.67 -12.19 11.94
N GLY A 295 4.48 -13.18 11.56
CA GLY A 295 5.46 -13.04 10.48
C GLY A 295 4.81 -12.70 9.13
N ILE A 296 3.69 -13.37 8.79
CA ILE A 296 2.93 -13.07 7.57
C ILE A 296 2.42 -11.63 7.59
N VAL A 297 1.81 -11.19 8.69
CA VAL A 297 1.26 -9.84 8.81
C VAL A 297 2.37 -8.79 8.78
N MET A 298 3.49 -9.00 9.49
CA MET A 298 4.65 -8.10 9.48
C MET A 298 5.24 -7.96 8.08
N GLN A 299 5.36 -9.06 7.33
CA GLN A 299 5.81 -9.03 5.95
C GLN A 299 4.89 -8.16 5.08
N GLY A 300 3.58 -8.33 5.21
CA GLY A 300 2.61 -7.49 4.50
C GLY A 300 2.71 -6.02 4.90
N CYS A 301 2.90 -5.69 6.18
CA CYS A 301 3.10 -4.31 6.63
C CYS A 301 4.37 -3.66 6.02
N ASN A 302 5.46 -4.44 5.90
CA ASN A 302 6.71 -4.00 5.29
C ASN A 302 6.55 -3.79 3.77
N GLN A 303 5.80 -4.66 3.10
CA GLN A 303 5.44 -4.46 1.69
C GLN A 303 4.62 -3.18 1.51
N ILE A 304 3.61 -2.93 2.35
CA ILE A 304 2.82 -1.70 2.33
C ILE A 304 3.72 -0.46 2.56
N LYS A 305 4.65 -0.52 3.52
CA LYS A 305 5.63 0.55 3.76
C LYS A 305 6.48 0.80 2.50
N SER A 306 6.94 -0.25 1.82
CA SER A 306 7.71 -0.14 0.58
C SER A 306 6.89 0.53 -0.53
N GLU A 307 5.64 0.12 -0.71
CA GLU A 307 4.73 0.72 -1.71
C GLU A 307 4.48 2.21 -1.43
N LEU A 308 4.22 2.58 -0.17
CA LEU A 308 4.00 3.98 0.22
C LEU A 308 5.21 4.86 -0.12
N ASN A 309 6.43 4.33 0.05
CA ASN A 309 7.69 5.03 -0.21
C ASN A 309 8.21 4.89 -1.66
N SER A 310 7.50 4.18 -2.52
CA SER A 310 7.89 4.05 -3.93
C SER A 310 7.71 5.36 -4.70
N SER A 311 8.31 5.44 -5.89
CA SER A 311 8.13 6.56 -6.84
C SER A 311 6.88 6.43 -7.71
N LEU A 312 6.04 5.42 -7.49
CA LEU A 312 4.81 5.18 -8.24
C LEU A 312 3.79 6.30 -7.99
N ASP A 313 2.86 6.48 -8.92
CA ASP A 313 1.73 7.39 -8.71
C ASP A 313 0.79 6.84 -7.61
N GLN A 314 -0.03 7.72 -7.03
CA GLN A 314 -0.90 7.34 -5.92
C GLN A 314 -1.89 6.23 -6.30
N GLN A 315 -2.45 6.23 -7.51
CA GLN A 315 -3.44 5.22 -7.89
C GLN A 315 -2.78 3.82 -7.93
N GLN A 316 -1.58 3.73 -8.49
CA GLN A 316 -0.84 2.47 -8.51
C GLN A 316 -0.43 2.01 -7.11
N LYS A 317 0.09 2.93 -6.26
CA LYS A 317 0.44 2.62 -4.86
C LYS A 317 -0.75 1.99 -4.12
N PHE A 318 -1.91 2.63 -4.20
CA PHE A 318 -3.10 2.16 -3.50
C PHE A 318 -3.68 0.87 -4.09
N SER A 319 -3.53 0.65 -5.40
CA SER A 319 -3.87 -0.65 -6.02
C SER A 319 -2.99 -1.78 -5.47
N ASN A 320 -1.68 -1.55 -5.39
CA ASN A 320 -0.73 -2.54 -4.86
C ASN A 320 -1.00 -2.83 -3.37
N ILE A 321 -1.25 -1.78 -2.57
CA ILE A 321 -1.64 -1.92 -1.16
C ILE A 321 -2.94 -2.73 -1.02
N LYS A 322 -3.94 -2.49 -1.88
CA LYS A 322 -5.18 -3.28 -1.89
C LYS A 322 -4.89 -4.75 -2.16
N HIS A 323 -4.03 -5.08 -3.13
CA HIS A 323 -3.64 -6.47 -3.40
C HIS A 323 -2.95 -7.12 -2.20
N ILE A 324 -1.98 -6.45 -1.57
CA ILE A 324 -1.29 -6.96 -0.37
C ILE A 324 -2.31 -7.27 0.74
N LEU A 325 -3.26 -6.36 0.97
CA LEU A 325 -4.28 -6.54 2.00
C LEU A 325 -5.27 -7.68 1.67
N ILE A 326 -5.61 -7.89 0.38
CA ILE A 326 -6.42 -9.05 -0.06
C ILE A 326 -5.65 -10.34 0.19
N GLU A 327 -4.36 -10.40 -0.16
CA GLU A 327 -3.52 -11.58 0.08
C GLU A 327 -3.39 -11.89 1.58
N LEU A 328 -3.21 -10.86 2.42
CA LEU A 328 -3.21 -11.03 3.87
C LEU A 328 -4.55 -11.55 4.38
N ARG A 329 -5.66 -10.96 3.91
CA ARG A 329 -7.02 -11.39 4.27
C ARG A 329 -7.23 -12.85 3.90
N ASP A 330 -6.87 -13.25 2.69
CA ASP A 330 -7.20 -14.56 2.13
C ASP A 330 -6.17 -15.65 2.52
N ASN A 331 -5.10 -15.27 3.23
CA ASN A 331 -4.12 -16.22 3.74
C ASN A 331 -4.77 -17.19 4.75
N PRO A 332 -4.65 -18.53 4.57
CA PRO A 332 -5.27 -19.51 5.45
C PRO A 332 -4.91 -19.35 6.93
N ARG A 333 -3.65 -19.01 7.23
CA ARG A 333 -3.18 -18.81 8.62
C ARG A 333 -3.78 -17.57 9.27
N VAL A 334 -3.96 -16.51 8.48
CA VAL A 334 -4.65 -15.29 8.94
C VAL A 334 -6.15 -15.56 9.12
N GLN A 335 -6.73 -16.40 8.25
CA GLN A 335 -8.14 -16.81 8.32
C GLN A 335 -8.46 -17.66 9.56
N GLU A 336 -7.51 -18.49 10.02
CA GLU A 336 -7.62 -19.25 11.26
C GLU A 336 -7.69 -18.34 12.51
N HIS A 337 -7.15 -17.13 12.43
CA HIS A 337 -7.15 -16.18 13.54
C HIS A 337 -8.47 -15.40 13.66
N ARG A 338 -9.06 -15.33 14.87
CA ARG A 338 -10.36 -14.67 15.09
C ARG A 338 -10.26 -13.15 15.28
N GLY A 339 -11.36 -12.45 14.95
CA GLY A 339 -11.72 -11.17 15.57
C GLY A 339 -11.01 -9.93 15.05
N THR A 340 -9.99 -9.52 15.78
CA THR A 340 -9.39 -8.17 15.68
C THR A 340 -8.45 -8.02 14.48
N LEU A 341 -7.72 -9.08 14.10
CA LEU A 341 -6.80 -9.00 12.95
C LEU A 341 -7.57 -8.80 11.63
N LYS A 342 -8.59 -9.64 11.38
CA LYS A 342 -9.46 -9.52 10.20
C LYS A 342 -10.14 -8.16 10.12
N THR A 343 -10.65 -7.67 11.25
CA THR A 343 -11.23 -6.34 11.39
C THR A 343 -10.29 -5.25 10.87
N ILE A 344 -9.03 -5.25 11.31
CA ILE A 344 -8.06 -4.24 10.93
C ILE A 344 -7.78 -4.31 9.42
N ILE A 345 -7.60 -5.52 8.87
CA ILE A 345 -7.34 -5.73 7.44
C ILE A 345 -8.53 -5.27 6.59
N VAL A 346 -9.76 -5.64 6.96
CA VAL A 346 -10.98 -5.25 6.23
C VAL A 346 -11.21 -3.75 6.28
N ASN A 347 -11.04 -3.11 7.44
CA ASN A 347 -11.13 -1.65 7.54
C ASN A 347 -10.09 -0.95 6.68
N PHE A 348 -8.88 -1.48 6.62
CA PHE A 348 -7.83 -0.94 5.75
C PHE A 348 -8.20 -1.12 4.26
N LEU A 349 -8.74 -2.28 3.87
CA LEU A 349 -9.23 -2.53 2.51
C LEU A 349 -10.33 -1.54 2.10
N LEU A 350 -11.30 -1.29 2.97
CA LEU A 350 -12.38 -0.33 2.72
C LEU A 350 -11.83 1.08 2.50
N MET A 351 -10.83 1.49 3.27
CA MET A 351 -10.17 2.79 3.09
C MET A 351 -9.33 2.85 1.80
N ALA A 352 -8.57 1.80 1.48
CA ALA A 352 -7.78 1.75 0.26
C ALA A 352 -8.64 1.78 -1.01
N SER A 353 -9.87 1.27 -0.93
CA SER A 353 -10.80 1.16 -2.07
C SER A 353 -11.54 2.46 -2.43
N GLY A 354 -11.44 3.53 -1.63
CA GLY A 354 -12.06 4.84 -1.89
C GLY A 354 -13.59 4.91 -1.71
N VAL A 355 -14.33 3.88 -2.15
CA VAL A 355 -15.79 3.76 -1.98
C VAL A 355 -16.15 3.49 -0.52
N GLY A 356 -15.36 2.67 0.18
CA GLY A 356 -15.50 2.42 1.62
C GLY A 356 -15.24 3.66 2.48
N SER A 357 -14.42 4.61 2.00
CA SER A 357 -14.13 5.87 2.70
C SER A 357 -15.36 6.78 2.78
N ILE A 358 -16.18 6.85 1.72
CA ILE A 358 -17.43 7.64 1.69
C ILE A 358 -18.47 7.01 2.62
N TYR A 359 -18.57 5.68 2.63
CA TYR A 359 -19.46 4.96 3.54
C TYR A 359 -19.04 5.09 5.01
N LEU A 360 -17.73 5.07 5.30
CA LEU A 360 -17.19 5.31 6.64
C LEU A 360 -17.44 6.75 7.10
N ALA A 361 -17.23 7.75 6.22
CA ALA A 361 -17.47 9.16 6.51
C ALA A 361 -18.96 9.47 6.75
N ALA A 362 -19.87 8.94 5.91
CA ALA A 362 -21.32 9.14 6.01
C ALA A 362 -21.93 8.55 7.29
N THR A 363 -21.17 7.75 8.03
CA THR A 363 -21.65 7.05 9.23
C THR A 363 -20.86 7.41 10.49
N MET A 364 -19.93 8.37 10.42
CA MET A 364 -19.11 8.82 11.57
C MET A 364 -19.94 9.42 12.72
N GLU A 365 -20.98 10.22 12.45
CA GLU A 365 -21.74 10.93 13.49
C GLU A 365 -22.69 10.03 14.30
N GLN A 366 -23.08 8.88 13.75
CA GLN A 366 -23.97 7.92 14.45
C GLN A 366 -23.21 6.90 15.30
N ARG A 367 -21.87 6.93 15.35
CA ARG A 367 -21.05 5.77 15.74
C ARG A 367 -19.98 6.12 16.77
N GLY A 368 -20.35 6.14 18.05
CA GLY A 368 -19.48 6.42 19.20
C GLY A 368 -18.39 5.38 19.54
N SER A 369 -18.14 4.37 18.70
CA SER A 369 -17.00 3.44 18.72
C SER A 369 -17.41 2.18 17.97
N PHE A 370 -16.97 2.01 16.73
CA PHE A 370 -17.06 0.69 16.10
C PHE A 370 -15.66 0.14 15.83
N PHE A 371 -15.17 -0.58 16.83
CA PHE A 371 -14.43 -1.80 16.54
C PHE A 371 -15.39 -2.72 15.77
N TYR A 372 -15.04 -3.09 14.53
CA TYR A 372 -15.74 -4.17 13.82
C TYR A 372 -15.79 -5.39 14.73
N ARG A 373 -16.99 -5.87 15.03
CA ARG A 373 -17.19 -7.16 15.71
C ARG A 373 -17.59 -8.16 14.63
N PRO A 374 -16.79 -9.18 14.33
CA PRO A 374 -17.24 -10.25 13.44
C PRO A 374 -18.43 -10.98 14.09
N GLN A 375 -19.44 -11.32 13.28
CA GLN A 375 -20.74 -11.96 13.59
C GLN A 375 -22.02 -11.09 13.55
N THR A 376 -22.04 -9.93 12.88
CA THR A 376 -23.31 -9.33 12.43
C THR A 376 -23.38 -9.30 10.91
N ASP A 377 -24.60 -9.34 10.35
CA ASP A 377 -25.01 -9.35 8.92
C ASP A 377 -24.39 -8.26 8.00
N THR A 378 -23.36 -7.57 8.45
CA THR A 378 -22.69 -6.43 7.84
C THR A 378 -21.52 -6.80 6.91
N GLU A 379 -20.97 -8.02 7.01
CA GLU A 379 -19.96 -8.54 6.07
C GLU A 379 -20.59 -8.72 4.68
N ASN A 380 -21.82 -9.26 4.66
CA ASN A 380 -22.69 -9.27 3.47
C ASN A 380 -23.01 -7.85 3.00
N LYS A 381 -23.33 -6.91 3.88
CA LYS A 381 -23.69 -5.53 3.46
C LYS A 381 -22.54 -4.74 2.81
N ALA A 382 -21.29 -4.97 3.17
CA ALA A 382 -20.16 -4.31 2.50
C ALA A 382 -19.89 -4.90 1.11
N GLU A 383 -19.95 -6.23 0.98
CA GLU A 383 -19.86 -6.91 -0.32
C GLU A 383 -21.09 -6.68 -1.20
N ASP A 384 -22.28 -6.63 -0.61
CA ASP A 384 -23.56 -6.34 -1.28
C ASP A 384 -23.60 -4.88 -1.73
N PHE A 385 -23.03 -3.94 -0.97
CA PHE A 385 -22.92 -2.54 -1.39
C PHE A 385 -21.88 -2.35 -2.50
N GLU A 386 -20.75 -3.07 -2.47
CA GLU A 386 -19.78 -3.09 -3.58
C GLU A 386 -20.41 -3.71 -4.85
N LYS A 387 -21.24 -4.76 -4.70
CA LYS A 387 -22.02 -5.38 -5.78
C LYS A 387 -23.21 -4.54 -6.28
N ASP A 388 -23.85 -3.75 -5.42
CA ASP A 388 -24.99 -2.89 -5.76
C ASP A 388 -24.54 -1.58 -6.43
N MET A 389 -23.35 -1.08 -6.08
CA MET A 389 -22.67 0.00 -6.82
C MET A 389 -22.30 -0.39 -8.27
N ASP A 390 -22.05 -1.69 -8.51
CA ASP A 390 -21.79 -2.25 -9.84
C ASP A 390 -23.08 -2.51 -10.65
N LYS A 391 -24.26 -2.38 -10.03
CA LYS A 391 -25.57 -2.54 -10.67
C LYS A 391 -26.26 -1.19 -10.86
N GLU A 392 -25.96 -0.57 -12.00
CA GLU A 392 -26.67 0.58 -12.60
C GLU A 392 -26.66 1.90 -11.80
N GLY A 393 -25.98 2.92 -12.37
CA GLY A 393 -26.14 4.30 -11.93
C GLY A 393 -27.57 4.81 -12.19
N PRO A 394 -28.08 5.75 -11.36
CA PRO A 394 -29.31 6.43 -11.71
C PRO A 394 -29.03 7.41 -12.85
N THR A 395 -29.71 7.19 -13.96
CA THR A 395 -29.89 8.21 -15.00
C THR A 395 -30.62 9.39 -14.35
N PRO A 396 -30.10 10.63 -14.43
CA PRO A 396 -30.83 11.78 -13.89
C PRO A 396 -32.13 11.97 -14.68
N PRO A 397 -33.23 12.38 -14.02
CA PRO A 397 -34.50 12.57 -14.70
C PRO A 397 -34.36 13.65 -15.77
N SER A 398 -34.81 13.32 -16.98
CA SER A 398 -34.93 14.28 -18.08
C SER A 398 -35.91 15.39 -17.68
N SER A 399 -35.40 16.60 -17.51
CA SER A 399 -36.21 17.80 -17.38
C SER A 399 -36.95 18.07 -18.69
N GLN A 400 -38.28 18.05 -18.62
CA GLN A 400 -39.17 18.71 -19.58
C GLN A 400 -39.07 20.24 -19.42
#